data_AF-A0A235C8X7-F1
#
_entry.id   AF-A0A235C8X7-F1
#
_cell.length_a   1.000
_cell.length_b   1.000
_cell.length_c   1.000
_cell.angle_alpha   90.00
_cell.angle_beta   90.00
_cell.angle_gamma   90.00
#
_symmetry.space_group_name_H-M   'P 1'
#
loop_
_entity.id
_entity.type
_entity.pdbx_description
1 polymer ?
#
loop_
_entity_poly.entity_id
_entity_poly.type
_entity_poly.pdbx_seq_one_letter_code
_entity_poly.pdbx_strand_id
1 'polypeptide(L)' 'MNTIELAPAANAHQAWLYLGELGAQSVYDWRGEEALSRCFSLSLTLVCSAPLPPLGTLLQQPATLVLHSPKG' A
#
# COMPACT_ATOMS: atom_id res chain seq x y z
N MET A 1 22.67 19.79 13.05
CA MET A 1 21.49 20.07 12.21
C MET A 1 20.66 18.81 12.21
N ASN A 2 19.54 18.80 12.94
CA ASN A 2 18.65 17.63 13.00
C ASN A 2 17.87 17.55 11.68
N THR A 3 18.11 16.51 10.90
CA THR A 3 17.30 16.19 9.73
C THR A 3 15.96 15.68 10.24
N ILE A 4 14.95 16.55 10.24
CA ILE A 4 13.56 16.13 10.42
C ILE A 4 13.22 15.36 9.13
N GLU A 5 13.19 14.03 9.19
CA GLU A 5 12.57 13.21 8.15
C GLU A 5 11.09 13.62 8.10
N LEU A 6 10.78 14.53 7.16
CA LEU A 6 9.42 14.90 6.83
C LEU A 6 8.75 13.63 6.31
N ALA A 7 7.88 13.04 7.14
CA ALA A 7 6.90 12.06 6.72
C ALA A 7 6.28 12.54 5.40
N PRO A 8 6.33 11.73 4.32
CA PRO A 8 5.83 12.17 3.02
C PRO A 8 4.37 12.58 3.18
N ALA A 9 4.06 13.82 2.79
CA ALA A 9 2.70 14.31 2.81
C ALA A 9 1.83 13.34 2.00
N ALA A 10 0.71 12.92 2.57
CA ALA A 10 -0.24 11.99 1.95
C ALA A 10 -0.51 12.33 0.47
N ASN A 11 -0.40 13.58 0.05
CA ASN A 11 -0.77 14.04 -1.29
C ASN A 11 0.19 13.65 -2.44
N ALA A 12 1.11 12.70 -2.25
CA ALA A 12 1.95 12.13 -3.31
C ALA A 12 1.62 10.65 -3.58
N HIS A 13 0.33 10.28 -3.56
CA HIS A 13 -0.17 8.91 -3.71
C HIS A 13 0.19 8.27 -5.06
N GLN A 14 1.45 7.87 -5.21
CA GLN A 14 2.01 7.10 -6.31
C GLN A 14 1.68 5.61 -6.17
N ALA A 15 0.88 5.22 -5.18
CA ALA A 15 0.59 3.82 -4.87
C ALA A 15 -0.86 3.65 -4.39
N TRP A 16 -1.55 2.67 -4.97
CA TRP A 16 -2.94 2.32 -4.65
C TRP A 16 -3.06 0.82 -4.45
N LEU A 17 -3.75 0.41 -3.39
CA LEU A 17 -4.09 -0.99 -3.15
C LEU A 17 -5.56 -1.23 -3.44
N TYR A 18 -5.86 -2.13 -4.36
CA TYR A 18 -7.21 -2.61 -4.61
C TYR A 18 -7.44 -3.90 -3.84
N LEU A 19 -8.45 -3.92 -2.96
CA LEU A 19 -8.83 -5.06 -2.14
C LEU A 19 -10.22 -5.56 -2.56
N GLY A 20 -10.28 -6.35 -3.64
CA GLY A 20 -11.54 -6.86 -4.19
C GLY A 20 -12.62 -5.78 -4.32
N GLU A 21 -13.80 -6.06 -3.75
CA GLU A 21 -14.98 -5.19 -3.75
C GLU A 21 -14.82 -3.90 -2.92
N LEU A 22 -13.79 -3.80 -2.07
CA LEU A 22 -13.51 -2.58 -1.30
C LEU A 22 -12.99 -1.44 -2.17
N GLY A 23 -12.55 -1.76 -3.40
CA GLY A 23 -12.00 -0.79 -4.32
C GLY A 23 -10.64 -0.24 -3.89
N ALA A 24 -10.30 0.93 -4.40
CA ALA A 24 -8.98 1.54 -4.26
C ALA A 24 -8.77 2.14 -2.86
N GLN A 25 -7.70 1.72 -2.19
CA GLN A 25 -7.21 2.28 -0.94
C GLN A 25 -5.87 2.97 -1.19
N SER A 26 -5.70 4.14 -0.58
CA SER A 26 -4.48 4.91 -0.76
C SER A 26 -3.35 4.35 0.10
N VAL A 27 -2.17 4.17 -0.49
CA VAL A 27 -0.99 3.63 0.21
C VAL A 27 -0.14 4.79 0.70
N TYR A 28 0.14 4.80 2.00
CA TYR A 28 1.05 5.74 2.67
C TYR A 28 2.50 5.31 2.51
N ASP A 29 2.76 4.04 2.82
CA ASP A 29 4.09 3.45 2.81
C ASP A 29 4.01 1.98 2.39
N TRP A 30 5.07 1.50 1.75
CA TRP A 30 5.15 0.11 1.30
C TRP A 30 6.59 -0.40 1.28
N ARG A 31 6.75 -1.69 1.60
CA ARG A 31 8.04 -2.38 1.55
C ARG A 31 7.86 -3.78 1.00
N GLY A 32 8.52 -4.04 -0.12
CA GLY A 32 8.63 -5.37 -0.73
C GLY A 32 9.96 -6.04 -0.39
N GLU A 33 9.93 -7.34 -0.14
CA GLU A 33 11.12 -8.20 -0.07
C GLU A 33 10.93 -9.34 -1.07
N GLU A 34 11.89 -9.48 -1.98
CA GLU A 34 11.95 -10.56 -2.95
C GLU A 34 13.27 -11.31 -2.77
N ALA A 35 13.19 -12.64 -2.73
CA ALA A 35 14.36 -13.51 -2.71
C ALA A 35 14.13 -14.64 -3.72
N LEU A 36 15.16 -14.95 -4.52
CA LEU A 36 15.10 -16.05 -5.50
C LEU A 36 14.69 -17.35 -4.81
N SER A 37 13.75 -18.06 -5.42
CA SER A 37 13.18 -19.33 -4.91
C SER A 37 12.38 -19.21 -3.60
N ARG A 38 11.94 -18.00 -3.22
CA ARG A 38 11.02 -17.76 -2.10
C ARG A 38 9.79 -16.97 -2.57
N CYS A 39 8.74 -17.00 -1.76
CA CYS A 39 7.58 -16.13 -1.99
C CYS A 39 7.98 -14.66 -1.80
N PHE A 40 7.46 -13.80 -2.66
CA PHE A 40 7.50 -12.36 -2.45
C PHE A 40 6.69 -11.98 -1.21
N SER A 41 7.23 -11.06 -0.41
CA SER A 41 6.55 -10.49 0.75
C SER A 41 6.37 -8.99 0.56
N LEU A 42 5.18 -8.49 0.85
CA LEU A 42 4.82 -7.08 0.72
C LEU A 42 4.10 -6.61 1.99
N SER A 43 4.65 -5.58 2.61
CA SER A 43 4.02 -4.86 3.72
C SER A 43 3.52 -3.50 3.25
N LEU A 44 2.30 -3.14 3.62
CA LEU A 44 1.63 -1.91 3.19
C LEU A 44 1.02 -1.20 4.40
N THR A 45 1.17 0.13 4.43
CA THR A 45 0.43 1.01 5.34
C THR A 45 -0.60 1.78 4.54
N LEU A 46 -1.88 1.63 4.88
CA LEU A 46 -2.98 2.28 4.17
C LEU A 46 -3.45 3.54 4.90
N VAL A 47 -3.79 4.58 4.14
CA VAL A 47 -4.57 5.71 4.64
C VAL A 47 -6.04 5.38 4.42
N CYS A 48 -6.76 5.08 5.50
CA CYS A 48 -8.17 4.74 5.44
C CYS A 48 -9.03 5.97 5.71
N SER A 49 -9.91 6.33 4.79
CA SER A 49 -10.92 7.37 5.00
C SER A 49 -12.19 6.85 5.69
N ALA A 50 -12.33 5.52 5.78
CA ALA A 50 -13.42 4.82 6.46
C ALA A 50 -12.86 3.57 7.17
N PRO A 51 -13.56 3.03 8.19
CA PRO A 51 -13.14 1.78 8.82
C PRO A 51 -13.02 0.63 7.82
N LEU A 52 -11.96 -0.17 7.96
CA LEU A 52 -11.79 -1.37 7.15
C LEU A 52 -12.80 -2.46 7.57
N PRO A 53 -13.25 -3.31 6.63
CA PRO A 53 -13.99 -4.52 6.96
C PRO A 53 -13.18 -5.44 7.87
N PRO A 54 -13.82 -6.46 8.46
CA PRO A 54 -13.11 -7.50 9.18
C PRO A 54 -11.99 -8.12 8.34
N LEU A 55 -10.81 -8.29 8.94
CA LEU A 55 -9.63 -8.82 8.25
C LEU A 55 -9.87 -10.16 7.56
N GLY A 56 -10.71 -11.03 8.16
CA GLY A 56 -11.07 -12.32 7.56
C GLY A 56 -11.72 -12.19 6.19
N THR A 57 -12.50 -11.13 5.96
CA THR A 57 -13.11 -10.84 4.66
C THR A 57 -12.08 -10.31 3.66
N LEU A 58 -11.16 -9.44 4.11
CA LEU A 58 -10.12 -8.86 3.27
C LEU A 58 -9.10 -9.90 2.79
N LEU A 59 -8.69 -10.82 3.67
CA LEU A 59 -7.69 -11.84 3.35
C LEU A 59 -8.18 -12.90 2.35
N GLN A 60 -9.49 -13.00 2.12
CA GLN A 60 -10.07 -13.91 1.15
C GLN A 60 -10.20 -13.30 -0.26
N GLN A 61 -9.85 -12.02 -0.41
CA GLN A 61 -9.99 -11.30 -1.66
C GLN A 61 -8.62 -11.12 -2.35
N PRO A 62 -8.59 -11.10 -3.70
CA PRO A 62 -7.38 -10.74 -4.40
C PRO A 62 -6.99 -9.29 -4.10
N ALA A 63 -5.70 -9.07 -3.86
CA ALA A 63 -5.13 -7.75 -3.63
C ALA A 63 -4.23 -7.36 -4.81
N THR A 64 -4.42 -6.15 -5.35
CA THR A 64 -3.57 -5.62 -6.42
C THR A 64 -2.97 -4.28 -6.00
N LEU A 65 -1.63 -4.19 -5.99
CA LEU A 65 -0.91 -2.94 -5.79
C LEU A 65 -0.61 -2.30 -7.15
N VAL A 66 -1.05 -1.06 -7.35
CA VAL A 66 -0.74 -0.25 -8.53
C VAL A 66 0.23 0.86 -8.13
N LEU A 67 1.38 0.90 -8.80
CA LEU A 67 2.40 1.93 -8.60
C LEU A 67 2.44 2.86 -9.83
N HIS A 68 2.28 4.16 -9.60
CA HIS A 68 2.42 5.20 -10.62
C HIS A 68 3.81 5.82 -10.53
N SER A 69 4.62 5.59 -11.58
CA SER A 69 5.87 6.33 -11.74
C SER A 69 5.55 7.80 -12.09
N PRO A 70 6.16 8.78 -11.41
CA PRO A 70 6.04 10.19 -11.79
C PRO A 70 6.71 10.51 -13.14
N LYS A 71 7.44 9.56 -13.73
CA LYS A 71 8.01 9.67 -15.08
C LYS A 71 7.19 8.81 -16.04
N GLY A 72 6.24 9.44 -16.72
CA GLY A 72 5.52 8.97 -17.90
C GLY A 72 5.37 10.13 -18.86
#